data_AF-C4L0N3-F1
#
_entry.id   AF-C4L0N3-F1
#
_cell.length_a   1.000
_cell.length_b   1.000
_cell.length_c   1.000
_cell.angle_alpha   90.00
_cell.angle_beta   90.00
_cell.angle_gamma   90.00
#
_symmetry.space_group_name_H-M   'P 1'
#
loop_
_entity.id
_entity.type
_entity.pdbx_description
1 polymer ?
#
loop_
_entity_poly.entity_id
_entity_poly.type
_entity_poly.pdbx_seq_one_letter_code
_entity_poly.pdbx_strand_id
1 'polypeptide(L)'
;MGFLFESQEQLNESLAIWQKELRLQDWEIEAAVKPSYKMFTVGSQASIEWSLNEKTAMIHLLDPEEYPPGTVREQDHEVSLVHELIHLHYAPFEDTANQSLEHSMMELSIDVLSNTLVRLRRQGVAVHE
;
A
#
# COMPACT_ATOMS: atom_id res chain seq x y z
N MET A 1 3.95 16.86 -3.96
CA MET A 1 2.51 16.74 -4.14
C MET A 1 2.19 15.26 -4.16
N GLY A 2 1.72 14.77 -3.03
CA GLY A 2 1.19 13.41 -2.91
C GLY A 2 -0.01 13.21 -3.82
N PHE A 3 -0.20 11.97 -4.26
CA PHE A 3 -1.31 11.58 -5.14
C PHE A 3 -2.45 10.96 -4.32
N LEU A 4 -3.68 11.39 -4.59
CA LEU A 4 -4.88 10.85 -3.94
C LEU A 4 -5.79 10.23 -4.98
N PHE A 5 -6.36 9.07 -4.67
CA PHE A 5 -7.44 8.48 -5.47
C PHE A 5 -8.73 9.28 -5.27
N GLU A 6 -9.30 9.78 -6.36
CA GLU A 6 -10.56 10.54 -6.38
C GLU A 6 -11.79 9.62 -6.49
N SER A 7 -11.60 8.37 -6.89
CA SER A 7 -12.67 7.39 -7.02
C SER A 7 -12.21 5.95 -6.77
N GLN A 8 -13.16 5.07 -6.46
CA GLN A 8 -12.91 3.63 -6.36
C GLN A 8 -12.43 3.03 -7.70
N GLU A 9 -12.87 3.59 -8.82
CA GLU A 9 -12.43 3.16 -10.15
C GLU A 9 -10.94 3.44 -10.36
N GLN A 10 -10.47 4.65 -10.02
CA GLN A 10 -9.06 5.03 -10.12
C GLN A 10 -8.17 4.18 -9.19
N LEU A 11 -8.66 3.88 -7.99
CA LEU A 11 -8.00 2.95 -7.06
C LEU A 11 -7.90 1.55 -7.67
N ASN A 12 -8.98 1.01 -8.23
CA ASN A 12 -9.01 -0.32 -8.84
C ASN A 12 -8.08 -0.41 -10.07
N GLU A 13 -8.03 0.63 -10.90
CA GLU A 13 -7.10 0.70 -12.03
C GLU A 13 -5.65 0.67 -11.55
N SER A 14 -5.32 1.47 -10.53
CA SER A 14 -3.97 1.48 -9.96
C SER A 14 -3.61 0.14 -9.32
N LEU A 15 -4.54 -0.46 -8.57
CA LEU A 15 -4.41 -1.79 -7.99
C LEU A 15 -4.13 -2.83 -9.07
N ALA A 16 -4.91 -2.87 -10.15
CA ALA A 16 -4.70 -3.83 -11.24
C ALA A 16 -3.32 -3.69 -11.90
N ILE A 17 -2.84 -2.45 -12.08
CA ILE A 17 -1.51 -2.22 -12.64
C ILE A 17 -0.43 -2.68 -11.67
N TRP A 18 -0.49 -2.28 -10.40
CA TRP A 18 0.54 -2.65 -9.42
C TRP A 18 0.53 -4.14 -9.09
N GLN A 19 -0.64 -4.77 -8.98
CA GLN A 19 -0.76 -6.21 -8.84
C GLN A 19 -0.06 -6.94 -9.99
N LYS A 20 -0.18 -6.42 -11.22
CA LYS A 20 0.53 -6.97 -12.37
C LYS A 20 2.04 -6.77 -12.31
N GLU A 21 2.49 -5.55 -12.04
CA GLU A 21 3.92 -5.19 -12.00
C GLU A 21 4.67 -5.90 -10.86
N LEU A 22 4.02 -6.07 -9.71
CA LEU A 22 4.54 -6.80 -8.55
C LEU A 22 4.36 -8.32 -8.66
N ARG A 23 3.73 -8.83 -9.72
CA ARG A 23 3.50 -10.27 -9.94
C ARG A 23 2.66 -10.94 -8.84
N LEU A 24 1.56 -10.29 -8.44
CA LEU A 24 0.61 -10.76 -7.42
C LEU A 24 -0.70 -11.27 -8.04
N GLN A 25 -0.68 -11.77 -9.29
CA GLN A 25 -1.89 -12.24 -9.98
C GLN A 25 -2.45 -13.56 -9.43
N ASP A 26 -1.69 -14.26 -8.59
CA ASP A 26 -2.16 -15.42 -7.84
C ASP A 26 -2.97 -15.03 -6.59
N TRP A 27 -3.00 -13.75 -6.24
CA TRP A 27 -3.79 -13.21 -5.14
C TRP A 27 -5.11 -12.59 -5.62
N GLU A 28 -6.18 -12.79 -4.86
CA GLU A 28 -7.42 -12.02 -4.95
C GLU A 28 -7.32 -10.83 -3.98
N ILE A 29 -7.22 -9.62 -4.52
CA ILE A 29 -6.93 -8.41 -3.74
C ILE A 29 -8.05 -7.39 -3.96
N GLU A 30 -8.62 -6.89 -2.87
CA GLU A 30 -9.51 -5.74 -2.88
C GLU A 30 -8.86 -4.56 -2.15
N ALA A 31 -9.15 -3.33 -2.59
CA ALA A 31 -8.68 -2.13 -1.93
C ALA A 31 -9.81 -1.09 -1.81
N ALA A 32 -9.83 -0.34 -0.72
CA ALA A 32 -10.80 0.74 -0.54
C ALA A 32 -10.22 1.90 0.29
N VAL A 33 -10.66 3.12 -0.01
CA VAL A 33 -10.47 4.27 0.90
C VAL A 33 -11.49 4.16 2.03
N LYS A 34 -11.04 4.25 3.28
CA LYS A 34 -11.85 4.07 4.48
C LYS A 34 -11.55 5.13 5.55
N PRO A 35 -12.57 5.52 6.34
CA PRO A 35 -12.35 6.36 7.52
C PRO A 35 -11.53 5.63 8.59
N SER A 36 -10.87 6.38 9.49
CA SER A 36 -9.91 5.82 10.46
C SER A 36 -10.46 4.68 11.33
N TYR A 37 -11.74 4.73 11.69
CA TYR A 37 -12.39 3.71 12.53
C TYR A 37 -12.63 2.37 11.82
N LYS A 38 -12.43 2.29 10.49
CA LYS A 38 -12.51 1.05 9.70
C LYS A 38 -11.13 0.49 9.31
N MET A 39 -10.04 1.15 9.72
CA MET A 39 -8.68 0.66 9.49
C MET A 39 -8.42 -0.57 10.35
N PHE A 40 -7.63 -1.52 9.83
CA PHE A 40 -7.23 -2.70 10.59
C PHE A 40 -6.20 -2.34 11.67
N THR A 41 -5.37 -1.34 11.38
CA THR A 41 -4.35 -0.82 12.29
C THR A 41 -4.65 0.63 12.67
N VAL A 42 -4.87 0.87 13.97
CA VAL A 42 -5.19 2.21 14.49
C VAL A 42 -4.03 3.17 14.26
N GLY A 43 -4.32 4.35 13.69
CA GLY A 43 -3.33 5.39 13.43
C GLY A 43 -2.44 5.13 12.21
N SER A 44 -2.73 4.10 11.42
CA SER A 44 -2.05 3.83 10.16
C SER A 44 -2.63 4.66 9.01
N GLN A 45 -1.81 4.94 8.00
CA GLN A 45 -2.22 5.62 6.76
C GLN A 45 -2.75 4.64 5.72
N ALA A 46 -2.36 3.38 5.86
CA ALA A 46 -2.85 2.24 5.14
C ALA A 46 -2.70 1.00 6.03
N SER A 47 -3.52 -0.01 5.77
CA SER A 47 -3.42 -1.28 6.48
C SER A 47 -3.94 -2.40 5.59
N ILE A 48 -3.30 -3.57 5.68
CA ILE A 48 -3.70 -4.78 4.97
C ILE A 48 -3.98 -5.93 5.93
N GLU A 49 -5.04 -6.68 5.63
CA GLU A 49 -5.28 -8.01 6.17
C GLU A 49 -5.22 -9.02 5.03
N TRP A 50 -4.61 -10.18 5.27
CA TRP A 50 -4.48 -11.22 4.24
C TRP A 50 -4.60 -12.63 4.82
N SER A 51 -4.97 -13.56 3.94
CA SER A 51 -4.95 -14.99 4.20
C SER A 51 -3.95 -15.64 3.24
N LEU A 52 -2.80 -16.09 3.77
CA LEU A 52 -1.79 -16.76 2.95
C LEU A 52 -2.30 -18.07 2.34
N ASN A 53 -3.17 -18.78 3.06
CA ASN A 53 -3.75 -20.06 2.60
C ASN A 53 -4.74 -19.87 1.45
N GLU A 54 -5.56 -18.81 1.53
CA GLU A 54 -6.59 -18.52 0.52
C GLU A 54 -6.06 -17.62 -0.59
N LYS A 55 -4.87 -17.01 -0.40
CA LYS A 55 -4.31 -16.00 -1.29
C LYS A 55 -5.27 -14.83 -1.49
N THR A 56 -5.92 -14.40 -0.42
CA THR A 56 -6.83 -13.24 -0.42
C THR A 56 -6.24 -12.10 0.41
N ALA A 57 -6.51 -10.86 0.02
CA ALA A 57 -6.09 -9.68 0.78
C ALA A 57 -7.09 -8.52 0.65
N MET A 58 -7.25 -7.76 1.74
CA MET A 58 -8.03 -6.53 1.77
C MET A 58 -7.11 -5.39 2.22
N ILE A 59 -7.05 -4.34 1.41
CA ILE A 59 -6.26 -3.14 1.66
C ILE A 59 -7.20 -1.97 1.99
N HIS A 60 -6.97 -1.32 3.12
CA HIS A 60 -7.62 -0.06 3.45
C HIS A 60 -6.61 1.09 3.39
N LEU A 61 -6.96 2.15 2.66
CA LEU A 61 -6.23 3.42 2.64
C LEU A 61 -7.02 4.42 3.47
N LEU A 62 -6.33 5.21 4.31
CA LEU A 62 -6.98 6.20 5.15
C LEU A 62 -7.61 7.31 4.30
N ASP A 63 -8.84 7.70 4.64
CA ASP A 63 -9.52 8.85 4.05
C ASP A 63 -8.66 10.12 4.18
N PRO A 64 -8.40 10.85 3.08
CA PRO A 64 -7.53 12.02 3.10
C PRO A 64 -8.06 13.17 3.94
N GLU A 65 -9.36 13.24 4.23
CA GLU A 65 -9.92 14.23 5.15
C GLU A 65 -9.55 13.96 6.62
N GLU A 66 -9.18 12.72 6.95
CA GLU A 66 -8.82 12.31 8.31
C GLU A 66 -7.30 12.34 8.56
N TYR A 67 -6.52 12.83 7.59
CA TYR A 67 -5.08 12.92 7.73
C TYR A 67 -4.68 13.97 8.79
N PRO A 68 -3.78 13.66 9.73
CA PRO A 68 -3.39 14.61 10.76
C PRO A 68 -2.77 15.87 10.14
N PRO A 69 -3.18 17.08 10.56
CA PRO A 69 -2.58 18.31 10.08
C PRO A 69 -1.12 18.42 10.52
N GLY A 70 -0.25 18.89 9.63
CA GLY A 70 1.16 19.16 9.95
C GLY A 70 2.09 17.93 9.89
N THR A 71 1.70 16.88 9.17
CA THR A 71 2.59 15.76 8.85
C THR A 71 3.75 16.20 7.95
N VAL A 72 4.95 15.67 8.20
CA VAL A 72 6.17 16.01 7.44
C VAL A 72 6.10 15.49 5.99
N ARG A 73 5.37 14.39 5.77
CA ARG A 73 5.11 13.81 4.45
C ARG A 73 3.63 13.99 4.12
N GLU A 74 3.37 14.53 2.94
CA GLU A 74 2.04 14.54 2.33
C GLU A 74 1.56 13.09 2.13
N GLN A 75 0.26 12.87 2.23
CA GLN A 75 -0.33 11.58 1.93
C GLN A 75 -0.20 11.25 0.44
N ASP A 76 0.24 10.03 0.13
CA ASP A 76 0.29 9.52 -1.23
C ASP A 76 -0.34 8.13 -1.26
N HIS A 77 -1.60 8.07 -1.69
CA HIS A 77 -2.39 6.85 -1.75
C HIS A 77 -1.76 5.79 -2.65
N GLU A 78 -1.06 6.18 -3.72
CA GLU A 78 -0.42 5.22 -4.60
C GLU A 78 0.79 4.58 -3.90
N VAL A 79 1.61 5.39 -3.21
CA VAL A 79 2.73 4.85 -2.40
C VAL A 79 2.22 3.93 -1.31
N SER A 80 1.18 4.35 -0.59
CA SER A 80 0.52 3.52 0.44
C SER A 80 -0.03 2.21 -0.14
N LEU A 81 -0.73 2.25 -1.28
CA LEU A 81 -1.22 1.04 -1.94
C LEU A 81 -0.07 0.07 -2.29
N VAL A 82 1.02 0.60 -2.85
CA VAL A 82 2.19 -0.20 -3.22
C VAL A 82 2.90 -0.76 -1.98
N HIS A 83 2.97 -0.01 -0.89
CA HIS A 83 3.49 -0.46 0.40
C HIS A 83 2.75 -1.72 0.84
N GLU A 84 1.43 -1.63 0.96
CA GLU A 84 0.56 -2.75 1.36
C GLU A 84 0.68 -3.96 0.40
N LEU A 85 0.78 -3.74 -0.91
CA LEU A 85 0.96 -4.84 -1.87
C LEU A 85 2.30 -5.57 -1.68
N ILE A 86 3.38 -4.85 -1.37
CA ILE A 86 4.69 -5.47 -1.17
C ILE A 86 4.71 -6.34 0.10
N HIS A 87 3.92 -6.04 1.13
CA HIS A 87 3.75 -6.93 2.29
C HIS A 87 3.38 -8.36 1.87
N LEU A 88 2.60 -8.54 0.79
CA LEU A 88 2.22 -9.88 0.32
C LEU A 88 3.41 -10.73 -0.17
N HIS A 89 4.54 -10.11 -0.56
CA HIS A 89 5.78 -10.85 -0.83
C HIS A 89 6.49 -11.31 0.45
N TYR A 90 6.26 -10.61 1.55
CA TYR A 90 6.80 -10.95 2.86
C TYR A 90 5.87 -11.85 3.69
N ALA A 91 4.59 -11.97 3.32
CA ALA A 91 3.60 -12.80 4.00
C ALA A 91 4.07 -14.23 4.38
N PRO A 92 4.90 -14.96 3.59
CA PRO A 92 5.43 -16.27 3.99
C PRO A 92 6.50 -16.24 5.08
N PHE A 93 7.13 -15.08 5.30
CA PHE A 93 8.25 -14.86 6.21
C PHE A 93 7.87 -14.06 7.45
N GLU A 94 6.69 -13.44 7.44
CA GLU A 94 6.22 -12.61 8.53
C GLU A 94 5.81 -13.48 9.71
N ASP A 95 6.64 -13.48 10.76
CA ASP A 95 6.26 -14.05 12.04
C ASP A 95 5.38 -13.03 12.79
N THR A 96 4.30 -13.50 13.39
CA THR A 96 3.32 -12.71 14.15
C THR A 96 3.90 -11.96 15.36
N ALA A 97 5.19 -12.14 15.66
CA ALA A 97 5.92 -11.42 16.69
C ALA A 97 6.22 -9.97 16.24
N ASN A 98 5.22 -9.10 16.37
CA ASN A 98 5.38 -7.66 16.20
C ASN A 98 6.54 -7.11 17.05
N GLN A 99 7.32 -6.18 16.49
CA GLN A 99 8.43 -5.42 17.12
C GLN A 99 9.83 -6.08 17.14
N SER A 100 10.10 -7.06 16.29
CA SER A 100 11.46 -7.55 16.07
C SER A 100 12.31 -6.58 15.22
N LEU A 101 13.64 -6.76 15.25
CA LEU A 101 14.55 -6.04 14.35
C LEU A 101 14.25 -6.41 12.89
N GLU A 102 13.95 -7.69 12.66
CA GLU A 102 13.61 -8.27 11.37
C GLU A 102 12.37 -7.58 10.79
N HIS A 103 11.30 -7.43 11.59
CA HIS A 103 10.10 -6.71 11.18
C HIS A 103 10.41 -5.24 10.86
N SER A 104 11.20 -4.56 11.70
CA SER A 104 11.60 -3.17 11.45
C SER A 104 12.41 -3.01 10.15
N MET A 105 13.28 -3.96 9.84
CA MET A 105 14.06 -3.98 8.60
C MET A 105 13.19 -4.27 7.38
N MET A 106 12.21 -5.18 7.52
CA MET A 106 11.21 -5.45 6.50
C MET A 106 10.42 -4.19 6.18
N GLU A 107 9.78 -3.53 7.16
CA GLU A 107 9.04 -2.28 6.98
C GLU A 107 9.88 -1.20 6.27
N LEU A 108 11.12 -1.01 6.70
CA LEU A 108 12.02 -0.04 6.07
C LEU A 108 12.29 -0.39 4.61
N SER A 109 12.48 -1.67 4.30
CA SER A 109 12.68 -2.11 2.92
C SER A 109 11.43 -1.88 2.07
N ILE A 110 10.23 -2.11 2.64
CA ILE A 110 8.95 -1.89 1.98
C ILE A 110 8.77 -0.38 1.69
N ASP A 111 9.03 0.51 2.66
CA ASP A 111 8.94 1.97 2.48
C ASP A 111 9.88 2.45 1.36
N VAL A 112 11.13 1.96 1.33
CA VAL A 112 12.08 2.34 0.28
C VAL A 112 11.64 1.84 -1.09
N LEU A 113 11.17 0.60 -1.18
CA LEU A 113 10.73 -0.01 -2.44
C LEU A 113 9.47 0.67 -2.99
N SER A 114 8.46 0.91 -2.14
CA SER A 114 7.20 1.53 -2.55
C SER A 114 7.44 2.94 -3.12
N ASN A 115 8.17 3.79 -2.39
CA ASN A 115 8.53 5.12 -2.85
C ASN A 115 9.35 5.08 -4.15
N THR A 116 10.32 4.17 -4.25
CA THR A 116 11.20 4.09 -5.42
C THR A 116 10.45 3.63 -6.66
N LEU A 117 9.63 2.58 -6.55
CA LEU A 117 8.85 2.03 -7.67
C LEU A 117 7.83 3.04 -8.19
N VAL A 118 7.07 3.68 -7.29
CA VAL A 118 6.10 4.71 -7.67
C VAL A 118 6.79 5.88 -8.36
N ARG A 119 7.91 6.35 -7.81
CA ARG A 119 8.70 7.43 -8.43
C ARG A 119 9.18 7.05 -9.84
N LEU A 120 9.75 5.86 -10.01
CA LEU A 120 10.24 5.40 -11.32
C LEU A 120 9.11 5.26 -12.34
N ARG A 121 7.94 4.76 -11.93
CA ARG A 121 6.77 4.66 -12.80
C ARG A 121 6.29 6.04 -13.26
N ARG A 122 6.14 6.99 -12.34
CA ARG A 122 5.72 8.37 -12.66
C ARG A 122 6.72 9.07 -13.59
N GLN A 123 8.02 8.81 -13.41
CA GLN A 123 9.07 9.30 -14.31
C GLN A 123 9.00 8.64 -15.69
N GLY A 124 8.75 7.33 -15.76
CA GLY A 124 8.62 6.60 -17.03
C GLY A 124 7.41 7.04 -17.85
N VAL A 125 6.29 7.38 -17.20
CA VAL A 125 5.11 7.97 -17.87
C VAL A 125 5.45 9.33 -18.48
N ALA A 126 6.18 10.19 -17.74
CA ALA A 126 6.55 11.54 -18.19
C ALA A 126 7.56 11.58 -19.36
N VAL A 127 8.19 10.46 -19.72
CA VAL A 127 9.16 10.38 -20.85
C VAL A 127 8.45 9.99 -22.16
N HIS A 128 7.19 9.57 -22.11
CA HIS A 128 6.41 9.10 -23.27
C HIS A 128 5.26 10.04 -23.67
N GLU A 129 5.20 11.25 -23.12
CA GLU A 129 4.31 12.35 -23.53
C GLU A 129 5.08 13.43 -24.31
#